data_AF-A0A392NR63-F1
#
_entry.id   AF-A0A392NR63-F1
#
_cell.length_a   1.000
_cell.length_b   1.000
_cell.length_c   1.000
_cell.angle_alpha   90.00
_cell.angle_beta   90.00
_cell.angle_gamma   90.00
#
_symmetry.space_group_name_H-M   'P 1'
#
loop_
_entity.id
_entity.type
_entity.pdbx_description
1 polymer ?
#
loop_
_entity_poly.entity_id
_entity_poly.type
_entity_poly.pdbx_seq_one_letter_code
_entity_poly.pdbx_strand_id
1 'polypeptide(L)'
;MKLVNCKSIIEIVAKEGDEPNEGEMPFMELSILTLGTLPKLGSFYSGSFTLNFSSLKEMSFTQCNSTKVFRLGDKVPDELKVT
;
A
#
# COMPACT_ATOMS: atom_id res chain seq x y z
N MET A 1 -4.09 -6.78 -6.58
CA MET A 1 -5.18 -5.84 -6.21
C MET A 1 -5.24 -4.70 -7.22
N LYS A 2 -6.44 -4.28 -7.64
CA LYS A 2 -6.63 -3.17 -8.57
C LYS A 2 -7.71 -2.23 -8.06
N LEU A 3 -7.36 -0.97 -7.81
CA LEU A 3 -8.27 0.08 -7.37
C LEU A 3 -8.24 1.21 -8.39
N VAL A 4 -9.31 1.36 -9.18
CA VAL A 4 -9.38 2.36 -10.24
C VAL A 4 -10.68 3.15 -10.14
N ASN A 5 -10.60 4.48 -10.26
CA ASN A 5 -11.73 5.40 -10.21
C ASN A 5 -12.52 5.39 -8.90
N CYS A 6 -11.87 5.06 -7.78
CA CYS A 6 -12.53 5.05 -6.47
C CYS A 6 -12.44 6.43 -5.80
N LYS A 7 -13.57 7.16 -5.77
CA LYS A 7 -13.64 8.55 -5.28
C LYS A 7 -13.70 8.71 -3.75
N SER A 8 -13.89 7.61 -3.03
CA SER A 8 -14.14 7.62 -1.58
C SER A 8 -13.07 6.90 -0.75
N ILE A 9 -12.11 6.23 -1.39
CA ILE A 9 -11.03 5.53 -0.67
C ILE A 9 -10.06 6.58 -0.11
N ILE A 10 -9.90 6.57 1.21
CA ILE A 10 -8.94 7.42 1.94
C ILE A 10 -7.70 6.62 2.38
N GLU A 11 -7.86 5.33 2.62
CA GLU A 11 -6.86 4.37 3.07
C GLU A 11 -7.15 3.00 2.45
N ILE A 12 -6.11 2.22 2.13
CA ILE A 12 -6.25 0.91 1.45
C ILE A 12 -6.30 -0.24 2.46
N VAL A 13 -5.46 -0.18 3.49
CA VAL A 13 -5.42 -1.15 4.57
C VAL A 13 -5.92 -0.46 5.84
N ALA A 14 -7.02 -0.93 6.40
CA ALA A 14 -7.52 -0.43 7.68
C ALA A 14 -6.67 -0.98 8.83
N LYS A 15 -6.43 -0.15 9.86
CA LYS A 15 -5.89 -0.61 11.14
C LYS A 15 -6.98 -1.37 11.91
N GLU A 16 -6.69 -2.59 12.34
CA GLU A 16 -7.59 -3.35 13.24
C GLU A 16 -7.12 -3.18 14.69
N GLY A 17 -7.97 -2.58 15.53
CA GLY A 17 -7.72 -2.39 16.96
C GLY A 17 -6.75 -1.27 17.35
N ASP A 18 -6.59 -1.08 18.67
CA ASP A 18 -5.73 -0.06 19.30
C ASP A 18 -4.48 -0.63 19.95
N GLU A 19 -4.20 -1.92 19.76
CA GLU A 19 -3.08 -2.56 20.45
C GLU A 19 -1.74 -1.96 20.01
N PRO A 20 -0.85 -1.62 20.98
CA PRO A 20 0.49 -1.15 20.72
C PRO A 20 1.36 -2.33 20.34
N ASN A 21 1.11 -2.87 19.15
CA ASN A 21 1.93 -3.94 18.62
C ASN A 21 2.94 -3.26 17.68
N GLU A 22 4.17 -3.14 18.16
CA GLU A 22 5.34 -2.90 17.31
C GLU A 22 5.65 -4.21 16.58
N GLY A 23 5.88 -4.15 15.27
CA GLY A 23 6.17 -5.34 14.49
C GLY A 23 6.07 -5.16 12.99
N GLU A 24 6.17 -6.27 12.28
CA GLU A 24 5.90 -6.35 10.85
C GLU A 24 4.46 -6.84 10.64
N MET A 25 3.72 -6.19 9.75
CA MET A 25 2.42 -6.70 9.34
C MET A 25 2.63 -8.12 8.75
N PRO A 26 1.80 -9.12 9.10
CA PRO A 26 2.07 -10.54 8.83
C PRO A 26 1.87 -10.95 7.37
N PHE A 27 2.43 -10.17 6.44
CA PHE A 27 2.58 -10.44 5.02
C PHE A 27 1.35 -10.07 4.16
N MET A 28 1.57 -9.24 3.14
CA MET A 28 0.62 -9.09 2.04
C MET A 28 1.02 -10.06 0.93
N GLU A 29 0.22 -11.12 0.73
CA GLU A 29 0.25 -12.01 -0.45
C GLU A 29 -0.21 -11.26 -1.71
N LEU A 30 0.46 -10.16 -2.06
CA LEU A 30 0.04 -9.24 -3.10
C LEU A 30 1.12 -9.17 -4.18
N SER A 31 0.85 -9.79 -5.32
CA SER A 31 1.82 -9.90 -6.43
C SER A 31 1.76 -8.73 -7.40
N ILE A 32 0.58 -8.13 -7.60
CA ILE A 32 0.36 -7.00 -8.50
C ILE A 32 -0.50 -5.96 -7.79
N LEU A 33 -0.09 -4.69 -7.81
CA LEU A 33 -0.86 -3.57 -7.28
C LEU A 33 -1.08 -2.49 -8.35
N THR A 34 -2.33 -2.23 -8.71
CA THR A 34 -2.69 -1.14 -9.63
C THR A 34 -3.54 -0.11 -8.92
N LEU A 35 -3.06 1.13 -8.82
CA LEU A 35 -3.80 2.27 -8.27
C LEU A 35 -4.04 3.31 -9.36
N GLY A 36 -5.31 3.65 -9.58
CA GLY A 36 -5.75 4.55 -10.64
C GLY A 36 -6.82 5.53 -10.17
N THR A 37 -6.64 6.82 -10.39
CA THR A 37 -7.68 7.85 -10.15
C THR A 37 -8.33 7.72 -8.77
N LEU A 38 -7.51 7.91 -7.74
CA LEU A 38 -7.90 7.84 -6.32
C LEU A 38 -7.75 9.23 -5.67
N PRO A 39 -8.69 10.17 -5.91
CA PRO A 39 -8.50 11.58 -5.56
C PRO A 39 -8.45 11.87 -4.06
N LYS A 40 -8.98 10.97 -3.22
CA LYS A 40 -9.00 11.10 -1.76
C LYS A 40 -8.01 10.20 -1.03
N LEU A 41 -7.20 9.42 -1.75
CA LEU A 41 -6.26 8.49 -1.13
C LEU A 41 -5.13 9.25 -0.46
N GLY A 42 -5.09 9.21 0.87
CA GLY A 42 -4.07 9.88 1.68
C GLY A 42 -2.87 8.99 1.99
N SER A 43 -3.11 7.72 2.35
CA SER A 43 -2.08 6.74 2.69
C SER A 43 -2.48 5.34 2.24
N PHE A 44 -1.51 4.45 2.03
CA PHE A 44 -1.80 3.02 1.88
C PHE A 44 -2.21 2.40 3.22
N TYR A 45 -1.47 2.73 4.28
CA TYR A 45 -1.67 2.28 5.66
C TYR A 45 -1.13 3.36 6.62
N SER A 46 -1.90 3.69 7.66
CA SER A 46 -1.58 4.72 8.65
C SER A 46 -1.10 4.18 9.99
N GLY A 47 -1.23 2.86 10.23
CA GLY A 47 -0.72 2.25 11.46
C GLY A 47 0.80 2.15 11.51
N SER A 48 1.33 1.76 12.67
CA SER A 48 2.77 1.79 12.98
C SER A 48 3.56 0.60 12.43
N PHE A 49 2.91 -0.51 12.05
CA PHE A 49 3.61 -1.68 11.50
C PHE A 49 4.35 -1.35 10.21
N THR A 50 5.54 -1.91 10.05
CA THR A 50 6.23 -1.95 8.75
C THR A 50 5.46 -2.88 7.81
N LEU A 51 5.24 -2.43 6.57
CA LEU A 51 4.60 -3.27 5.56
C LEU A 51 5.62 -4.18 4.89
N ASN A 52 5.24 -5.43 4.70
CA ASN A 52 6.03 -6.41 3.98
C ASN A 52 5.36 -6.75 2.63
N PHE A 53 5.96 -6.26 1.54
CA PHE A 53 5.56 -6.49 0.16
C PHE A 53 6.47 -7.50 -0.56
N SER A 54 7.12 -8.43 0.14
CA SER A 54 8.09 -9.37 -0.47
C SER A 54 7.57 -10.19 -1.65
N SER A 55 6.24 -10.35 -1.82
CA SER A 55 5.64 -11.02 -2.98
C SER A 55 5.30 -10.09 -4.16
N LEU A 56 5.46 -8.77 -4.01
CA LEU A 56 5.04 -7.77 -4.99
C LEU A 56 5.99 -7.74 -6.19
N LYS A 57 5.48 -8.11 -7.36
CA LYS A 57 6.24 -8.18 -8.62
C LYS A 57 6.04 -6.95 -9.48
N GLU A 58 4.82 -6.40 -9.45
CA GLU A 58 4.44 -5.27 -10.30
C GLU A 58 3.56 -4.28 -9.55
N MET A 59 3.82 -3.00 -9.81
CA MET A 59 3.06 -1.90 -9.27
C MET A 59 2.83 -0.86 -10.36
N SER A 60 1.58 -0.42 -10.53
CA SER A 60 1.22 0.62 -11.50
C SER A 60 0.44 1.76 -10.87
N PHE A 61 0.77 3.00 -11.27
CA PHE A 61 0.10 4.21 -10.81
C PHE A 61 -0.40 5.08 -11.95
N THR A 62 -1.68 5.45 -11.92
CA THR A 62 -2.24 6.39 -12.89
C THR A 62 -3.07 7.45 -12.19
N GLN A 63 -2.77 8.74 -12.40
CA GLN A 63 -3.58 9.87 -11.91
C GLN A 63 -3.95 9.77 -10.41
N CYS A 64 -3.01 9.36 -9.56
CA CYS A 64 -3.20 9.29 -8.11
C CYS A 64 -2.48 10.46 -7.43
N ASN A 65 -3.15 11.14 -6.50
CA ASN A 65 -2.53 12.19 -5.68
C ASN A 65 -1.73 11.62 -4.48
N SER A 66 -1.72 10.30 -4.31
CA SER A 66 -1.08 9.64 -3.18
C SER A 66 0.43 9.56 -3.37
N THR A 67 1.18 10.24 -2.50
CA THR A 67 2.66 10.31 -2.54
C THR A 67 3.33 9.31 -1.60
N LYS A 68 2.57 8.44 -0.90
CA LYS A 68 3.09 7.64 0.22
C LYS A 68 2.50 6.24 0.27
N VAL A 69 2.70 5.49 -0.81
CA VAL A 69 2.32 4.07 -0.82
C VAL A 69 3.32 3.23 -0.04
N PHE A 70 4.60 3.54 -0.18
CA PHE A 70 5.68 2.96 0.62
C PHE A 70 6.24 3.99 1.60
N ARG A 71 6.67 3.50 2.76
CA ARG A 71 7.35 4.26 3.81
C ARG A 71 8.77 3.73 3.98
N LEU A 72 9.62 4.56 4.58
CA LEU A 72 10.98 4.15 4.91
C LEU A 72 10.92 2.93 5.84
N GLY A 73 11.62 1.85 5.46
CA GLY A 73 11.64 0.59 6.20
C GLY A 73 10.67 -0.47 5.67
N ASP A 74 9.69 -0.13 4.84
CA ASP A 74 8.84 -1.12 4.19
C ASP A 74 9.68 -2.05 3.31
N LYS A 75 9.39 -3.36 3.38
CA LYS A 75 10.12 -4.37 2.59
C LYS A 75 9.51 -4.45 1.21
N VAL A 76 10.29 -4.15 0.18
CA VAL A 76 9.91 -4.32 -1.23
C VAL A 76 10.95 -5.20 -1.93
N PRO A 77 10.56 -6.00 -2.94
CA PRO A 77 11.52 -6.80 -3.69
C PRO A 77 12.41 -5.93 -4.57
N ASP A 78 13.70 -6.31 -4.70
CA ASP A 78 14.66 -5.62 -5.56
C ASP A 78 14.23 -5.60 -7.04
N GLU A 79 13.48 -6.63 -7.47
CA GLU A 79 13.00 -6.79 -8.84
C GLU A 79 11.61 -6.15 -9.07
N LEU A 80 11.09 -5.36 -8.12
CA LEU A 80 9.78 -4.73 -8.24
C LEU A 80 9.71 -3.84 -9.49
N LYS A 81 8.80 -4.18 -10.40
CA LYS A 81 8.51 -3.34 -11.57
C LYS A 81 7.51 -2.26 -11.19
N VAL A 82 7.89 -0.99 -11.39
CA VAL A 82 7.00 0.17 -11.20
C VAL A 82 6.68 0.76 -12.57
N THR A 83 5.40 0.85 -12.91
CA THR A 83 4.87 1.24 -14.22
C THR A 83 3.85 2.37 -14.18
#